data_AF-A0A4Y2TFK0-F1
#
_entry.id   AF-A0A4Y2TFK0-F1
#
_cell.length_a   1.000
_cell.length_b   1.000
_cell.length_c   1.000
_cell.angle_alpha   90.00
_cell.angle_beta   90.00
_cell.angle_gamma   90.00
#
_symmetry.space_group_name_H-M   'P 1'
#
loop_
_entity.id
_entity.type
_entity.pdbx_description
1 polymer ?
#
loop_
_entity_poly.entity_id
_entity_poly.type
_entity_poly.pdbx_seq_one_letter_code
_entity_poly.pdbx_strand_id
1 'polypeptide(L)'
;MILFKGRSTLKQYNPKKPIKRGYKLWCRSDMSGYMYEFEVYQGKDDSEFKRFGLGGSVVQKLTKSLVNKNHIIMMDNFFSSVELYEYLKSVGIYACGTVQSNRKGLPSLAVDKALKRGDFDCRITDQGLSYFKWKDNRCVFFLSNYHGTEVCKIQRKQKDGSIMDIPAPTIVRDYNRHMGGVDKSDMLKSLYDRDRKAKKWWHRLFFGIIEIAMVNSYICYSDIQDKIPLLEYKRRVTQGLITMSKVSSKKRGRPRSDAGEISELPPPKKRKTANFSVSDDIRQQNKGAHWPVFVKNRGR
;
A
#
# COMPACT_ATOMS: atom_id res chain seq x y z
N MET A 1 -0.92 3.57 -4.96
CA MET A 1 -1.72 4.77 -5.35
C MET A 1 -3.19 4.37 -5.36
N ILE A 2 -4.11 5.20 -4.87
CA ILE A 2 -5.55 4.93 -4.94
C ILE A 2 -6.15 5.74 -6.09
N LEU A 3 -6.78 5.08 -7.06
CA LEU A 3 -7.32 5.71 -8.27
C LEU A 3 -8.42 6.73 -7.93
N PHE A 4 -8.21 7.98 -8.37
CA PHE A 4 -9.26 9.01 -8.34
C PHE A 4 -9.04 10.06 -9.42
N LYS A 5 -10.07 10.31 -10.22
CA LYS A 5 -10.03 11.29 -11.32
C LYS A 5 -10.84 12.57 -11.03
N GLY A 6 -11.70 12.57 -10.00
CA GLY A 6 -12.55 13.71 -9.65
C GLY A 6 -11.79 14.92 -9.09
N ARG A 7 -12.53 15.96 -8.69
CA ARG A 7 -11.96 17.18 -8.10
C ARG A 7 -11.59 16.92 -6.64
N SER A 8 -10.32 17.14 -6.31
CA SER A 8 -9.77 17.07 -4.94
C SER A 8 -8.37 17.68 -4.96
N THR A 9 -8.04 18.45 -3.93
CA THR A 9 -6.72 19.09 -3.73
C THR A 9 -5.62 18.07 -3.40
N LEU A 10 -5.98 16.93 -2.80
CA LEU A 10 -5.03 15.88 -2.40
C LEU A 10 -4.57 15.00 -3.58
N LYS A 11 -5.23 15.12 -4.74
CA LYS A 11 -4.96 14.28 -5.91
C LYS A 11 -3.58 14.59 -6.49
N GLN A 12 -2.81 13.55 -6.73
CA GLN A 12 -1.49 13.60 -7.34
C GLN A 12 -1.51 13.09 -8.77
N TYR A 13 -0.56 13.58 -9.57
CA TYR A 13 -0.25 13.04 -10.89
C TYR A 13 1.16 12.45 -10.88
N ASN A 14 1.30 11.18 -11.24
CA ASN A 14 2.58 10.51 -11.42
C ASN A 14 2.56 9.68 -12.72
N PRO A 15 3.17 10.16 -13.81
CA PRO A 15 3.08 9.52 -15.12
C PRO A 15 3.78 8.14 -15.18
N LYS A 16 4.73 7.88 -14.27
CA LYS A 16 5.52 6.63 -14.22
C LYS A 16 4.82 5.49 -13.50
N LYS A 17 3.64 5.71 -12.91
CA LYS A 17 2.87 4.67 -12.20
C LYS A 17 1.67 4.21 -13.04
N PRO A 18 1.25 2.93 -12.94
CA PRO A 18 0.07 2.43 -13.65
C PRO A 18 -1.18 3.27 -13.39
N ILE A 19 -1.44 3.59 -12.12
CA ILE A 19 -2.44 4.58 -11.71
C ILE A 19 -1.78 5.96 -11.74
N LYS A 20 -1.94 6.65 -12.88
CA LYS A 20 -1.32 7.97 -13.09
C LYS A 20 -1.92 9.08 -12.24
N ARG A 21 -3.22 9.04 -11.94
CA ARG A 21 -3.96 10.09 -11.20
C ARG A 21 -4.71 9.49 -10.03
N GLY A 22 -4.47 10.00 -8.82
CA GLY A 22 -5.10 9.45 -7.63
C GLY A 22 -4.53 10.00 -6.32
N TYR A 23 -4.85 9.34 -5.22
CA TYR A 23 -4.28 9.63 -3.91
C TYR A 23 -3.00 8.83 -3.70
N LYS A 24 -1.92 9.56 -3.40
CA LYS A 24 -0.64 8.97 -3.06
C LYS A 24 -0.65 8.62 -1.58
N LEU A 25 -0.28 7.39 -1.28
CA LEU A 25 -0.03 6.92 0.08
C LEU A 25 1.48 6.71 0.23
N TRP A 26 2.04 7.23 1.31
CA TRP A 26 3.29 6.76 1.85
C TRP A 26 3.00 5.59 2.77
N CYS A 27 3.82 4.55 2.77
CA CYS A 27 3.56 3.36 3.59
C CYS A 27 4.82 2.60 3.92
N ARG A 28 4.76 1.85 5.01
CA ARG A 28 5.77 0.88 5.44
C ARG A 28 5.12 -0.50 5.50
N SER A 29 5.78 -1.47 4.87
CA SER A 29 5.36 -2.87 4.83
C SER A 29 6.54 -3.79 5.10
N ASP A 30 6.25 -5.01 5.56
CA ASP A 30 7.25 -6.08 5.61
C ASP A 30 7.36 -6.83 4.26
N MET A 31 8.13 -7.92 4.27
CA MET A 31 8.32 -8.83 3.14
C MET A 31 7.10 -9.66 2.76
N SER A 32 6.19 -9.88 3.70
CA SER A 32 4.93 -10.58 3.42
C SER A 32 3.99 -9.71 2.58
N GLY A 33 4.14 -8.38 2.68
CA GLY A 33 3.29 -7.37 2.08
C GLY A 33 2.32 -6.75 3.09
N TYR A 34 2.47 -7.07 4.38
CA TYR A 34 1.66 -6.55 5.46
C TYR A 34 2.00 -5.09 5.68
N MET A 35 1.02 -4.21 5.55
CA MET A 35 1.20 -2.78 5.72
C MET A 35 0.97 -2.40 7.19
N TYR A 36 2.02 -1.89 7.84
CA TYR A 36 1.97 -1.51 9.26
C TYR A 36 1.47 -0.07 9.43
N GLU A 37 2.09 0.87 8.74
CA GLU A 37 1.70 2.28 8.78
C GLU A 37 1.61 2.85 7.38
N PHE A 38 0.71 3.82 7.20
CA PHE A 38 0.62 4.63 6.00
C PHE A 38 0.16 6.05 6.32
N GLU A 39 0.47 6.97 5.42
CA GLU A 39 0.05 8.38 5.48
C GLU A 39 -0.44 8.82 4.10
N VAL A 40 -1.59 9.49 4.06
CA VAL A 40 -2.10 10.10 2.81
C VAL A 40 -1.28 11.34 2.52
N TYR A 41 -0.66 11.41 1.34
CA TYR A 41 0.08 12.59 0.94
C TYR A 41 -0.87 13.74 0.58
N GLN A 42 -0.70 14.87 1.25
CA GLN A 42 -1.60 16.03 1.16
C GLN A 42 -1.02 17.20 0.35
N GLY A 43 0.19 17.08 -0.19
CA GLY A 43 0.85 18.12 -1.00
C GLY A 43 1.66 19.12 -0.19
N LYS A 44 1.15 19.58 0.95
CA LYS A 44 1.89 20.37 1.94
C LYS A 44 2.09 19.53 3.20
N ASP A 45 3.28 19.53 3.76
CA ASP A 45 3.61 18.85 5.01
C ASP A 45 3.91 19.92 6.07
N ASP A 46 2.97 20.12 6.99
CA ASP A 46 3.14 20.96 8.18
C ASP A 46 3.80 20.18 9.33
N SER A 47 4.45 19.05 9.04
CA SER A 47 5.11 18.27 10.08
C SER A 47 6.21 19.05 10.78
N GLU A 48 6.38 18.75 12.06
CA GLU A 48 7.49 19.22 12.89
C GLU A 48 8.85 18.65 12.40
N PHE A 49 8.81 17.58 11.61
CA PHE A 49 9.98 16.81 11.14
C PHE A 49 10.61 17.39 9.86
N LYS A 50 10.77 18.72 9.77
CA LYS A 50 11.30 19.39 8.57
C LYS A 50 12.80 19.17 8.34
N ARG A 51 13.52 18.71 9.37
CA ARG A 51 14.98 18.57 9.37
C ARG A 51 15.53 17.84 8.14
N PHE A 52 14.90 16.72 7.76
CA PHE A 52 15.40 15.84 6.69
C PHE A 52 14.68 16.06 5.34
N GLY A 53 13.90 17.15 5.22
CA GLY A 53 12.99 17.37 4.10
C GLY A 53 11.83 16.37 4.03
N LEU A 54 11.02 16.46 2.97
CA LEU A 54 9.79 15.67 2.83
C LEU A 54 10.02 14.14 2.87
N GLY A 55 11.10 13.65 2.26
CA GLY A 55 11.39 12.21 2.24
C GLY A 55 11.70 11.69 3.64
N GLY A 56 12.62 12.35 4.35
CA GLY A 56 13.00 11.93 5.69
C GLY A 56 11.92 12.17 6.74
N SER A 57 11.09 13.22 6.60
CA SER A 57 9.95 13.46 7.50
C SER A 57 8.95 12.29 7.47
N VAL A 58 8.65 11.79 6.27
CA VAL A 58 7.79 10.61 6.07
C VAL A 58 8.41 9.36 6.70
N VAL A 59 9.71 9.12 6.48
CA VAL A 59 10.39 7.97 7.10
C VAL A 59 10.30 8.07 8.62
N GLN A 60 10.67 9.21 9.21
CA GLN A 60 10.63 9.41 10.66
C GLN A 60 9.24 9.16 11.26
N LYS A 61 8.17 9.61 10.59
CA LYS A 61 6.79 9.34 11.01
C LYS A 61 6.46 7.84 10.95
N LEU A 62 6.75 7.19 9.82
CA LEU A 62 6.41 5.78 9.59
C LEU A 62 7.26 4.80 10.41
N THR A 63 8.38 5.26 10.99
CA THR A 63 9.32 4.41 11.74
C THR A 63 9.38 4.74 13.22
N LYS A 64 8.56 5.67 13.70
CA LYS A 64 8.47 6.04 15.12
C LYS A 64 8.26 4.83 16.05
N SER A 65 7.49 3.85 15.60
CA SER A 65 7.19 2.60 16.33
C SER A 65 8.38 1.61 16.39
N LEU A 66 9.47 1.87 15.66
CA LEU A 66 10.63 0.99 15.49
C LEU A 66 11.89 1.44 16.24
N VAL A 67 11.85 2.61 16.89
CA VAL A 67 12.98 3.17 17.63
C VAL A 67 13.48 2.17 18.68
N ASN A 68 14.79 1.96 18.72
CA ASN A 68 15.50 1.04 19.62
C ASN A 68 15.02 -0.42 19.56
N LYS A 69 14.44 -0.85 18.43
CA LYS A 69 14.03 -2.25 18.21
C LYS A 69 14.91 -2.99 17.20
N ASN A 70 15.99 -2.35 16.72
CA ASN A 70 16.97 -2.94 15.82
C ASN A 70 16.37 -3.48 14.51
N HIS A 71 15.27 -2.88 14.05
CA HIS A 71 14.68 -3.22 12.76
C HIS A 71 15.54 -2.69 11.60
N ILE A 72 15.52 -3.44 10.50
CA ILE A 72 16.17 -3.06 9.24
C ILE A 72 15.10 -2.53 8.28
N ILE A 73 15.33 -1.34 7.74
CA ILE A 73 14.44 -0.67 6.81
C ILE A 73 15.08 -0.59 5.44
N MET A 74 14.34 -1.06 4.43
CA MET A 74 14.71 -0.94 3.02
C MET A 74 13.99 0.26 2.39
N MET A 75 14.74 1.16 1.76
CA MET A 75 14.20 2.41 1.23
C MET A 75 14.57 2.67 -0.22
N ASP A 76 13.65 3.27 -0.97
CA ASP A 76 13.92 3.79 -2.31
C ASP A 76 14.71 5.11 -2.25
N ASN A 77 15.37 5.47 -3.35
CA ASN A 77 16.24 6.64 -3.50
C ASN A 77 15.59 7.99 -3.16
N PHE A 78 14.26 8.07 -3.23
CA PHE A 78 13.52 9.28 -2.89
C PHE A 78 13.70 9.63 -1.40
N PHE A 79 13.78 8.62 -0.54
CA PHE A 79 13.87 8.76 0.90
C PHE A 79 15.31 8.86 1.41
N SER A 80 16.29 8.42 0.61
CA SER A 80 17.68 8.31 1.08
C SER A 80 18.44 9.64 1.13
N SER A 81 19.03 9.94 2.28
CA SER A 81 20.01 11.00 2.51
C SER A 81 20.99 10.60 3.63
N VAL A 82 22.20 11.15 3.62
CA VAL A 82 23.25 10.87 4.63
C VAL A 82 22.73 11.18 6.04
N GLU A 83 22.24 12.40 6.25
CA GLU A 83 21.76 12.86 7.55
C GLU A 83 20.62 12.00 8.13
N LEU A 84 19.72 11.51 7.27
CA LEU A 84 18.63 10.63 7.71
C LEU A 84 19.18 9.28 8.18
N TYR A 85 20.17 8.71 7.48
CA TYR A 85 20.73 7.40 7.85
C TYR A 85 21.52 7.46 9.15
N GLU A 86 22.23 8.57 9.39
CA GLU A 86 22.91 8.87 10.66
C GLU A 86 21.88 8.97 11.80
N TYR A 87 20.79 9.72 11.59
CA TYR A 87 19.70 9.80 12.56
C TYR A 87 19.05 8.45 12.84
N LEU A 88 18.73 7.67 11.81
CA LEU A 88 18.14 6.34 11.99
C LEU A 88 19.06 5.44 12.82
N LYS A 89 20.37 5.51 12.57
CA LYS A 89 21.37 4.77 13.35
C LYS A 89 21.36 5.19 14.81
N SER A 90 21.31 6.49 15.10
CA SER A 90 21.33 7.01 16.47
C SER A 90 20.08 6.66 17.28
N VAL A 91 18.96 6.33 16.62
CA VAL A 91 17.73 5.86 17.26
C VAL A 91 17.53 4.33 17.15
N GLY A 92 18.59 3.57 16.90
CA GLY A 92 18.56 2.11 16.90
C GLY A 92 17.76 1.51 15.74
N ILE A 93 17.77 2.16 14.58
CA ILE A 93 17.14 1.69 13.34
C ILE A 93 18.21 1.51 12.26
N TYR A 94 18.29 0.30 11.73
CA TYR A 94 19.15 -0.02 10.61
C TYR A 94 18.46 0.32 9.30
N ALA A 95 19.21 0.84 8.33
CA ALA A 95 18.70 1.32 7.06
C ALA A 95 19.61 0.93 5.91
N CYS A 96 18.99 0.56 4.79
CA CYS A 96 19.65 0.26 3.52
C CYS A 96 18.76 0.71 2.38
N GLY A 97 19.34 1.32 1.35
CA GLY A 97 18.56 1.79 0.23
C GLY A 97 19.40 2.21 -0.95
N THR A 98 18.74 2.34 -2.09
CA THR A 98 19.35 3.06 -3.22
C THR A 98 19.44 4.55 -2.88
N VAL A 99 20.40 5.26 -3.48
CA VAL A 99 20.56 6.70 -3.29
C VAL A 99 20.88 7.37 -4.63
N GLN A 100 20.46 8.62 -4.80
CA GLN A 100 20.85 9.39 -5.98
C GLN A 100 22.28 9.92 -5.77
N SER A 101 23.13 9.82 -6.78
CA SER A 101 24.55 10.21 -6.68
C SER A 101 24.76 11.71 -6.43
N ASN A 102 23.77 12.54 -6.74
CA ASN A 102 23.78 13.99 -6.53
C ASN A 102 23.25 14.43 -5.16
N ARG A 103 23.02 13.50 -4.21
CA ARG A 103 22.65 13.87 -2.84
C ARG A 103 23.81 14.55 -2.12
N LYS A 104 23.50 15.55 -1.30
CA LYS A 104 24.47 16.27 -0.47
C LYS A 104 25.16 15.31 0.51
N GLY A 105 26.46 15.51 0.72
CA GLY A 105 27.26 14.75 1.70
C GLY A 105 27.82 13.42 1.20
N LEU A 106 27.61 13.08 -0.08
CA LEU A 106 28.20 11.87 -0.66
C LEU A 106 29.61 12.17 -1.20
N PRO A 107 30.62 11.32 -0.90
CA PRO A 107 31.95 11.45 -1.46
C PRO A 107 31.98 11.04 -2.93
N SER A 108 33.03 11.46 -3.65
CA SER A 108 33.28 10.97 -5.00
C SER A 108 33.74 9.51 -4.99
N LEU A 109 33.25 8.75 -5.96
CA LEU A 109 33.64 7.36 -6.23
C LEU A 109 34.20 7.25 -7.65
N ALA A 110 34.81 6.11 -7.96
CA ALA A 110 35.39 5.80 -9.26
C ALA A 110 34.43 6.14 -10.42
N VAL A 111 34.98 6.67 -11.51
CA VAL A 111 34.20 7.06 -12.70
C VAL A 111 33.60 5.82 -13.37
N ASP A 112 32.39 5.93 -13.94
CA ASP A 112 31.67 4.81 -14.55
C ASP A 112 32.48 4.02 -15.58
N LYS A 113 33.38 4.68 -16.32
CA LYS A 113 34.23 4.06 -17.35
C LYS A 113 35.32 3.15 -16.76
N ALA A 114 35.74 3.41 -15.52
CA ALA A 114 36.79 2.62 -14.86
C ALA A 114 36.28 1.27 -14.32
N LEU A 115 34.97 1.16 -14.08
CA LEU A 115 34.36 -0.05 -13.53
C LEU A 115 33.94 -0.99 -14.65
N LYS A 116 34.19 -2.29 -14.48
CA LYS A 116 33.59 -3.38 -15.27
C LYS A 116 32.33 -3.89 -14.55
N ARG A 117 31.55 -4.72 -15.24
CA ARG A 117 30.34 -5.32 -14.65
C ARG A 117 30.76 -6.25 -13.50
N GLY A 118 30.17 -6.03 -12.32
CA GLY A 118 30.52 -6.71 -11.06
C GLY A 118 31.43 -5.90 -10.16
N ASP A 119 32.17 -4.93 -10.70
CA ASP A 119 33.04 -4.08 -9.89
C ASP A 119 32.21 -3.14 -9.02
N PHE A 120 32.78 -2.78 -7.87
CA PHE A 120 32.24 -1.76 -7.00
C PHE A 120 33.34 -0.88 -6.40
N ASP A 121 32.93 0.32 -5.99
CA ASP A 121 33.73 1.23 -5.17
C ASP A 121 32.90 1.61 -3.94
N CYS A 122 33.56 1.81 -2.80
CA CYS A 122 32.89 2.15 -1.56
C CYS A 122 33.67 3.15 -0.71
N ARG A 123 32.94 3.96 0.06
CA ARG A 123 33.49 4.79 1.13
C ARG A 123 32.67 4.55 2.40
N ILE A 124 33.35 4.50 3.53
CA ILE A 124 32.73 4.33 4.84
C ILE A 124 33.13 5.53 5.70
N THR A 125 32.16 6.16 6.34
CA THR A 125 32.41 7.25 7.29
C THR A 125 32.86 6.68 8.64
N ASP A 126 33.51 7.50 9.46
CA ASP A 126 33.89 7.10 10.83
C ASP A 126 32.68 6.72 11.71
N GLN A 127 31.50 7.23 11.36
CA GLN A 127 30.23 6.87 11.99
C GLN A 127 29.66 5.53 11.49
N GLY A 128 30.38 4.82 10.62
CA GLY A 128 30.01 3.53 10.05
C GLY A 128 28.82 3.63 9.09
N LEU A 129 28.74 4.72 8.31
CA LEU A 129 27.82 4.82 7.17
C LEU A 129 28.58 4.42 5.90
N SER A 130 28.05 3.47 5.16
CA SER A 130 28.65 2.92 3.95
C SER A 130 27.93 3.42 2.70
N TYR A 131 28.71 3.94 1.75
CA TYR A 131 28.24 4.41 0.46
C TYR A 131 28.90 3.57 -0.64
N PHE A 132 28.07 2.86 -1.40
CA PHE A 132 28.51 1.95 -2.46
C PHE A 132 28.12 2.46 -3.83
N LYS A 133 29.00 2.25 -4.80
CA LYS A 133 28.68 2.26 -6.22
C LYS A 133 29.00 0.89 -6.78
N TRP A 134 28.00 0.20 -7.30
CA TRP A 134 28.18 -1.12 -7.93
C TRP A 134 27.71 -1.07 -9.38
N LYS A 135 28.48 -1.67 -10.29
CA LYS A 135 28.18 -1.66 -11.72
C LYS A 135 27.58 -2.99 -12.17
N ASP A 136 26.31 -2.98 -12.55
CA ASP A 136 25.70 -4.05 -13.35
C ASP A 136 25.75 -3.63 -14.83
N ASN A 137 24.59 -3.57 -15.51
CA ASN A 137 24.48 -2.91 -16.81
C ASN A 137 24.68 -1.39 -16.70
N ARG A 138 24.33 -0.80 -15.56
CA ARG A 138 24.55 0.60 -15.19
C ARG A 138 25.01 0.65 -13.75
N CYS A 139 25.68 1.75 -13.39
CA CYS A 139 26.05 1.99 -12.00
C CYS A 139 24.80 2.25 -11.16
N VAL A 140 24.72 1.59 -10.01
CA VAL A 140 23.70 1.81 -8.99
C VAL A 140 24.41 2.20 -7.70
N PHE A 141 23.85 3.18 -7.01
CA PHE A 141 24.39 3.71 -5.78
C PHE A 141 23.53 3.28 -4.60
N PHE A 142 24.17 2.88 -3.51
CA PHE A 142 23.53 2.43 -2.30
C PHE A 142 24.10 3.14 -1.09
N LEU A 143 23.26 3.31 -0.07
CA LEU A 143 23.63 3.85 1.23
C LEU A 143 23.17 2.85 2.30
N SER A 144 23.98 2.60 3.32
CA SER A 144 23.59 1.80 4.47
C SER A 144 24.33 2.17 5.74
N ASN A 145 23.64 2.11 6.87
CA ASN A 145 24.22 2.40 8.19
C ASN A 145 24.67 1.14 8.97
N TYR A 146 24.63 -0.05 8.34
CA TYR A 146 24.95 -1.33 8.99
C TYR A 146 25.75 -2.33 8.13
N HIS A 147 25.88 -2.13 6.83
CA HIS A 147 26.70 -3.01 5.98
C HIS A 147 28.19 -2.66 6.05
N GLY A 148 29.04 -3.69 6.05
CA GLY A 148 30.48 -3.60 5.81
C GLY A 148 30.82 -3.77 4.33
N THR A 149 32.08 -4.10 4.03
CA THR A 149 32.62 -4.25 2.66
C THR A 149 32.54 -5.67 2.13
N GLU A 150 31.71 -6.53 2.73
CA GLU A 150 31.65 -7.94 2.37
C GLU A 150 31.12 -8.13 0.94
N VAL A 151 31.69 -9.11 0.24
CA VAL A 151 31.35 -9.44 -1.14
C VAL A 151 30.61 -10.77 -1.18
N CYS A 152 29.62 -10.86 -2.06
CA CYS A 152 28.89 -12.07 -2.38
C CYS A 152 28.81 -12.26 -3.89
N LYS A 153 28.20 -13.37 -4.33
CA LYS A 153 27.86 -13.62 -5.73
C LYS A 153 26.37 -13.48 -5.90
N ILE A 154 25.95 -12.86 -7.00
CA ILE A 154 24.55 -12.79 -7.42
C ILE A 154 24.39 -13.42 -8.80
N GLN A 155 23.32 -14.18 -8.97
CA GLN A 155 23.00 -14.82 -10.25
C GLN A 155 22.36 -13.81 -11.21
N ARG A 156 22.90 -13.72 -12.42
CA ARG A 156 22.36 -12.89 -13.50
C ARG A 156 22.13 -13.72 -14.75
N LYS A 157 20.89 -13.68 -15.25
CA LYS A 157 20.54 -14.24 -16.55
C LYS A 157 21.09 -13.34 -17.65
N GLN A 158 21.85 -13.92 -18.57
CA GLN A 158 22.41 -13.26 -19.74
C GLN A 158 21.41 -13.25 -20.90
N LYS A 159 21.74 -12.54 -21.97
CA LYS A 159 20.88 -12.40 -23.16
C LYS A 159 20.64 -13.73 -23.88
N ASP A 160 21.61 -14.63 -23.83
CA ASP A 160 21.54 -16.00 -24.38
C ASP A 160 20.77 -16.98 -23.48
N GLY A 161 20.29 -16.53 -22.32
CA GLY A 161 19.57 -17.34 -21.34
C GLY A 161 20.44 -18.06 -20.33
N SER A 162 21.77 -18.04 -20.47
CA SER A 162 22.71 -18.59 -19.49
C SER A 162 22.65 -17.83 -18.16
N ILE A 163 23.00 -18.49 -17.07
CA ILE A 163 23.08 -17.87 -15.73
C ILE A 163 24.55 -17.73 -15.38
N MET A 164 24.97 -16.53 -15.00
CA MET A 164 26.32 -16.22 -14.59
C MET A 164 26.34 -15.61 -13.20
N ASP A 165 27.29 -16.03 -12.38
CA ASP A 165 27.57 -15.41 -11.10
C ASP A 165 28.39 -14.14 -11.29
N ILE A 166 27.89 -13.04 -10.76
CA ILE A 166 28.57 -11.74 -10.77
C ILE A 166 28.93 -11.37 -9.33
N PRO A 167 30.17 -10.94 -9.05
CA PRO A 167 30.51 -10.41 -7.74
C PRO A 167 29.69 -9.15 -7.46
N ALA A 168 29.20 -9.03 -6.23
CA ALA A 168 28.47 -7.87 -5.76
C ALA A 168 28.66 -7.69 -4.26
N PRO A 169 28.69 -6.45 -3.75
CA PRO A 169 28.63 -6.20 -2.32
C PRO A 169 27.35 -6.79 -1.70
N THR A 170 27.44 -7.25 -0.45
CA THR A 170 26.30 -7.85 0.28
C THR A 170 25.05 -6.97 0.29
N ILE A 171 25.23 -5.65 0.38
CA ILE A 171 24.16 -4.64 0.29
C ILE A 171 23.28 -4.81 -0.95
N VAL A 172 23.84 -5.21 -2.09
CA VAL A 172 23.10 -5.39 -3.35
C VAL A 172 22.16 -6.58 -3.23
N ARG A 173 22.66 -7.70 -2.69
CA ARG A 173 21.86 -8.90 -2.44
C ARG A 173 20.75 -8.61 -1.44
N ASP A 174 21.09 -7.98 -0.33
CA ASP A 174 20.17 -7.76 0.78
C ASP A 174 19.11 -6.73 0.43
N TYR A 175 19.45 -5.67 -0.31
CA TYR A 175 18.47 -4.75 -0.87
C TYR A 175 17.50 -5.45 -1.83
N ASN A 176 18.00 -6.19 -2.81
CA ASN A 176 17.15 -6.87 -3.79
C ASN A 176 16.22 -7.91 -3.15
N ARG A 177 16.68 -8.59 -2.11
CA ARG A 177 15.88 -9.55 -1.36
C ARG A 177 14.73 -8.89 -0.61
N HIS A 178 14.92 -7.65 -0.13
CA HIS A 178 14.02 -7.05 0.86
C HIS A 178 13.25 -5.79 0.42
N MET A 179 13.57 -5.18 -0.72
CA MET A 179 12.93 -3.91 -1.14
C MET A 179 11.45 -4.05 -1.60
N GLY A 180 10.98 -5.26 -1.90
CA GLY A 180 9.71 -5.50 -2.60
C GLY A 180 8.45 -5.53 -1.75
N GLY A 181 8.52 -5.32 -0.43
CA GLY A 181 7.37 -5.48 0.48
C GLY A 181 6.15 -4.61 0.14
N VAL A 182 6.38 -3.32 -0.08
CA VAL A 182 5.32 -2.36 -0.45
C VAL A 182 4.71 -2.69 -1.82
N ASP A 183 5.55 -3.05 -2.80
CA ASP A 183 5.08 -3.43 -4.14
C ASP A 183 4.27 -4.73 -4.10
N LYS A 184 4.63 -5.68 -3.22
CA LYS A 184 3.84 -6.89 -2.97
C LYS A 184 2.46 -6.58 -2.40
N SER A 185 2.38 -5.63 -1.46
CA SER A 185 1.11 -5.13 -0.92
C SER A 185 0.23 -4.50 -2.01
N ASP A 186 0.81 -3.62 -2.85
CA ASP A 186 0.07 -2.98 -3.96
C ASP A 186 -0.37 -3.99 -5.02
N MET A 187 0.47 -5.00 -5.31
CA MET A 187 0.13 -6.12 -6.18
C MET A 187 -1.07 -6.91 -5.63
N LEU A 188 -1.01 -7.38 -4.38
CA LEU A 188 -2.12 -8.13 -3.76
C LEU A 188 -3.43 -7.33 -3.75
N LYS A 189 -3.33 -6.03 -3.48
CA LYS A 189 -4.48 -5.11 -3.56
C LYS A 189 -5.05 -5.04 -4.98
N SER A 190 -4.19 -4.98 -6.00
CA SER A 190 -4.59 -4.78 -7.40
C SER A 190 -5.23 -6.00 -8.08
N LEU A 191 -4.86 -7.24 -7.68
CA LEU A 191 -5.29 -8.47 -8.37
C LEU A 191 -6.82 -8.65 -8.43
N TYR A 192 -7.53 -8.21 -7.39
CA TYR A 192 -8.99 -8.28 -7.30
C TYR A 192 -9.53 -6.96 -6.73
N ASP A 193 -9.03 -5.84 -7.23
CA ASP A 193 -9.45 -4.50 -6.79
C ASP A 193 -10.92 -4.26 -7.15
N ARG A 194 -11.66 -3.69 -6.20
CA ARG A 194 -13.08 -3.33 -6.37
C ARG A 194 -13.18 -1.84 -6.65
N ASP A 195 -12.63 -1.41 -7.79
CA ASP A 195 -12.68 -0.01 -8.21
C ASP A 195 -14.12 0.40 -8.54
N ARG A 196 -14.75 1.17 -7.65
CA ARG A 196 -16.09 1.73 -7.87
C ARG A 196 -16.02 3.21 -8.19
N LYS A 197 -16.48 3.63 -9.37
CA LYS A 197 -16.62 5.06 -9.71
C LYS A 197 -17.33 5.80 -8.58
N ALA A 198 -16.65 6.77 -7.99
CA ALA A 198 -17.18 7.60 -6.90
C ALA A 198 -17.03 9.08 -7.28
N LYS A 199 -18.10 9.86 -7.07
CA LYS A 199 -18.08 11.33 -7.21
C LYS A 199 -17.48 11.99 -5.97
N LYS A 200 -17.72 11.41 -4.78
CA LYS A 200 -17.17 11.87 -3.50
C LYS A 200 -15.72 11.42 -3.36
N TRP A 201 -14.84 12.37 -3.05
CA TRP A 201 -13.39 12.19 -2.99
C TRP A 201 -12.97 11.15 -1.92
N TRP A 202 -13.56 11.24 -0.72
CA TRP A 202 -13.21 10.42 0.44
C TRP A 202 -13.64 8.94 0.29
N HIS A 203 -14.68 8.65 -0.51
CA HIS A 203 -15.13 7.27 -0.75
C HIS A 203 -13.99 6.40 -1.30
N ARG A 204 -13.14 6.97 -2.17
CA ARG A 204 -12.01 6.23 -2.74
C ARG A 204 -10.97 5.87 -1.68
N LEU A 205 -10.67 6.80 -0.76
CA LEU A 205 -9.76 6.53 0.36
C LEU A 205 -10.35 5.46 1.29
N PHE A 206 -11.62 5.60 1.66
CA PHE A 206 -12.31 4.64 2.53
C PHE A 206 -12.25 3.20 1.97
N PHE A 207 -12.65 3.00 0.71
CA PHE A 207 -12.57 1.66 0.10
C PHE A 207 -11.13 1.21 -0.12
N GLY A 208 -10.20 2.11 -0.44
CA GLY A 208 -8.78 1.78 -0.53
C GLY A 208 -8.21 1.25 0.79
N ILE A 209 -8.60 1.83 1.93
CA ILE A 209 -8.21 1.37 3.26
C ILE A 209 -8.83 0.00 3.58
N ILE A 210 -10.09 -0.23 3.20
CA ILE A 210 -10.71 -1.57 3.33
C ILE A 210 -9.94 -2.62 2.54
N GLU A 211 -9.49 -2.32 1.32
CA GLU A 211 -8.70 -3.27 0.54
C GLU A 211 -7.32 -3.52 1.16
N ILE A 212 -6.68 -2.51 1.78
CA ILE A 212 -5.46 -2.71 2.58
C ILE A 212 -5.73 -3.64 3.76
N ALA A 213 -6.82 -3.41 4.50
CA ALA A 213 -7.22 -4.26 5.62
C ALA A 213 -7.49 -5.71 5.19
N MET A 214 -8.13 -5.91 4.03
CA MET A 214 -8.37 -7.23 3.44
C MET A 214 -7.07 -7.95 3.06
N VAL A 215 -6.07 -7.22 2.54
CA VAL A 215 -4.75 -7.78 2.23
C VAL A 215 -4.02 -8.16 3.52
N ASN A 216 -4.00 -7.27 4.52
CA ASN A 216 -3.40 -7.57 5.82
C ASN A 216 -4.04 -8.79 6.48
N SER A 217 -5.37 -8.89 6.46
CA SER A 217 -6.08 -10.04 7.05
C SER A 217 -5.82 -11.34 6.30
N TYR A 218 -5.66 -11.28 4.96
CA TYR A 218 -5.26 -12.43 4.15
C TYR A 218 -3.85 -12.93 4.49
N ILE A 219 -2.93 -12.00 4.74
CA ILE A 219 -1.57 -12.33 5.16
C ILE A 219 -1.61 -13.02 6.52
N CYS A 220 -2.28 -12.43 7.53
CA CYS A 220 -2.45 -13.07 8.83
C CYS A 220 -3.11 -14.45 8.73
N TYR A 221 -4.14 -14.59 7.88
CA TYR A 221 -4.75 -15.90 7.63
C TYR A 221 -3.74 -16.90 7.08
N SER A 222 -2.91 -16.49 6.12
CA SER A 222 -1.91 -17.36 5.48
C SER A 222 -0.75 -17.75 6.41
N ASP A 223 -0.53 -16.99 7.49
CA ASP A 223 0.47 -17.29 8.50
C ASP A 223 -0.04 -18.28 9.56
N ILE A 224 -1.35 -18.32 9.78
CA ILE A 224 -2.00 -19.14 10.82
C ILE A 224 -2.62 -20.42 10.23
N GLN A 225 -3.07 -20.37 8.98
CA GLN A 225 -3.86 -21.40 8.31
C GLN A 225 -3.21 -21.81 6.98
N ASP A 226 -3.65 -22.94 6.44
CA ASP A 226 -3.26 -23.35 5.09
C ASP A 226 -3.61 -22.29 4.06
N LYS A 227 -2.59 -21.86 3.33
CA LYS A 227 -2.69 -20.80 2.36
C LYS A 227 -3.64 -21.19 1.22
N ILE A 228 -4.70 -20.41 1.05
CA ILE A 228 -5.63 -20.50 -0.07
C ILE A 228 -5.41 -19.34 -1.05
N PRO A 229 -5.87 -19.45 -2.31
CA PRO A 229 -5.82 -18.32 -3.24
C PRO A 229 -6.54 -17.07 -2.69
N LEU A 230 -5.97 -15.88 -2.92
CA LEU A 230 -6.52 -14.61 -2.43
C LEU A 230 -7.99 -14.39 -2.82
N LEU A 231 -8.39 -14.78 -4.03
CA LEU A 231 -9.79 -14.67 -4.47
C LEU A 231 -10.73 -15.51 -3.60
N GLU A 232 -10.32 -16.73 -3.28
CA GLU A 232 -11.10 -17.65 -2.45
C GLU A 232 -11.21 -17.11 -1.02
N TYR A 233 -10.10 -16.59 -0.46
CA TYR A 233 -10.13 -15.90 0.82
C TYR A 233 -11.13 -14.72 0.82
N LYS A 234 -11.05 -13.83 -0.18
CA LYS A 234 -11.99 -12.70 -0.31
C LYS A 234 -13.44 -13.16 -0.41
N ARG A 235 -13.72 -14.26 -1.13
CA ARG A 235 -15.05 -14.87 -1.23
C ARG A 235 -15.56 -15.35 0.13
N ARG A 236 -14.74 -16.08 0.89
CA ARG A 236 -15.10 -16.57 2.24
C ARG A 236 -15.41 -15.43 3.20
N VAL A 237 -14.57 -14.40 3.24
CA VAL A 237 -14.82 -13.20 4.07
C VAL A 237 -16.12 -12.51 3.64
N THR A 238 -16.33 -12.35 2.33
CA THR A 238 -17.56 -11.73 1.80
C THR A 238 -18.81 -12.55 2.17
N GLN A 239 -18.76 -13.87 2.01
CA GLN A 239 -19.85 -14.76 2.36
C GLN A 239 -20.17 -14.67 3.86
N GLY A 240 -19.15 -14.72 4.72
CA GLY A 240 -19.31 -14.57 6.17
C GLY A 240 -19.98 -13.25 6.55
N LEU A 241 -19.54 -12.13 5.98
CA LEU A 241 -20.16 -10.82 6.25
C LEU A 241 -21.63 -10.74 5.79
N ILE A 242 -21.96 -11.35 4.66
CA ILE A 242 -23.33 -11.39 4.14
C ILE A 242 -24.21 -12.32 4.99
N THR A 243 -23.72 -13.48 5.41
CA THR A 243 -24.51 -14.44 6.19
C THR A 243 -24.65 -14.06 7.65
N MET A 244 -23.65 -13.41 8.26
CA MET A 244 -23.77 -12.86 9.62
C MET A 244 -24.88 -11.80 9.72
N SER A 245 -25.08 -10.99 8.66
CA SER A 245 -26.20 -10.05 8.59
C SER A 245 -27.59 -10.72 8.50
N LYS A 246 -27.64 -12.03 8.24
CA LYS A 246 -28.85 -12.84 8.17
C LYS A 246 -29.11 -13.66 9.44
N VAL A 247 -28.27 -13.57 10.47
CA VAL A 247 -28.69 -14.03 11.81
C VAL A 247 -29.87 -13.16 12.19
N SER A 248 -31.06 -13.77 12.09
CA SER A 248 -32.34 -13.17 12.42
C SER A 248 -32.18 -12.37 13.70
N SER A 249 -32.07 -11.04 13.58
CA SER A 249 -32.59 -10.20 14.64
C SER A 249 -34.05 -10.63 14.70
N LYS A 250 -34.39 -11.49 15.68
CA LYS A 250 -35.76 -11.61 16.11
C LYS A 250 -36.16 -10.17 16.34
N LYS A 251 -36.91 -9.58 15.40
CA LYS A 251 -37.50 -8.26 15.59
C LYS A 251 -38.16 -8.40 16.95
N ARG A 252 -37.61 -7.70 17.94
CA ARG A 252 -38.17 -7.69 19.29
C ARG A 252 -39.50 -6.98 19.11
N GLY A 253 -40.51 -7.74 18.72
CA GLY A 253 -41.88 -7.27 18.64
C GLY A 253 -42.20 -6.75 20.03
N ARG A 254 -42.83 -5.57 20.07
CA ARG A 254 -43.35 -5.00 21.31
C ARG A 254 -44.13 -6.12 22.04
N PRO A 255 -43.87 -6.38 23.34
CA PRO A 255 -44.68 -7.35 24.08
C PRO A 255 -46.14 -6.98 23.91
N ARG A 256 -46.99 -7.95 23.55
CA ARG A 256 -48.44 -7.78 23.73
C ARG A 256 -48.66 -7.79 25.23
N SER A 257 -49.06 -6.65 25.79
CA SER A 257 -49.65 -6.61 27.12
C SER A 257 -51.04 -7.25 27.01
N ASP A 258 -51.28 -8.26 27.83
CA ASP A 258 -52.58 -8.89 27.99
C ASP A 258 -53.66 -7.85 28.31
N ALA A 259 -54.87 -8.16 27.83
CA ALA A 259 -56.05 -7.33 27.99
C ALA A 259 -56.37 -7.11 29.48
N GLY A 260 -56.51 -5.85 29.86
CA GLY A 260 -56.96 -5.44 31.19
C GLY A 260 -57.22 -3.94 31.21
N GLU A 261 -58.51 -3.62 31.29
CA GLU A 261 -59.14 -2.33 31.63
C GLU A 261 -59.15 -1.18 30.60
N ILE A 262 -60.39 -0.74 30.39
CA ILE A 262 -60.84 0.37 29.55
C ILE A 262 -60.46 1.67 30.26
N SER A 263 -59.59 2.48 29.65
CA SER A 263 -59.56 3.92 29.92
C SER A 263 -59.53 4.66 28.59
N GLU A 264 -60.54 5.50 28.36
CA GLU A 264 -60.67 6.35 27.17
C GLU A 264 -59.46 7.28 27.04
N LEU A 265 -58.59 6.99 26.08
CA LEU A 265 -57.61 7.93 25.57
C LEU A 265 -57.83 8.07 24.05
N PRO A 266 -57.73 9.29 23.49
CA PRO A 266 -57.97 9.51 22.08
C PRO A 266 -56.96 8.74 21.23
N PRO A 267 -57.36 8.26 20.03
CA PRO A 267 -56.53 7.39 19.22
C PRO A 267 -55.21 8.10 18.87
N PRO A 268 -54.05 7.40 18.95
CA PRO A 268 -52.79 8.00 18.55
C PRO A 268 -52.88 8.37 17.07
N LYS A 269 -52.57 9.63 16.74
CA LYS A 269 -52.52 10.12 15.36
C LYS A 269 -51.70 9.14 14.53
N LYS A 270 -52.36 8.45 13.59
CA LYS A 270 -51.69 7.58 12.61
C LYS A 270 -50.55 8.38 12.01
N ARG A 271 -49.32 7.96 12.30
CA ARG A 271 -48.13 8.46 11.60
C ARG A 271 -48.42 8.22 10.13
N LYS A 272 -48.55 9.30 9.34
CA LYS A 272 -48.73 9.23 7.89
C LYS A 272 -47.68 8.26 7.37
N THR A 273 -48.12 7.07 6.94
CA THR A 273 -47.31 6.19 6.12
C THR A 273 -46.86 7.05 4.96
N ALA A 274 -45.54 7.19 4.80
CA ALA A 274 -44.98 7.91 3.69
C ALA A 274 -45.52 7.25 2.41
N ASN A 275 -46.50 7.90 1.80
CA ASN A 275 -46.74 7.70 0.38
C ASN A 275 -45.40 8.04 -0.26
N PHE A 276 -44.69 7.03 -0.75
CA PHE A 276 -43.58 7.28 -1.65
C PHE A 276 -44.12 8.17 -2.76
N SER A 277 -43.43 9.26 -3.09
CA SER A 277 -43.91 10.28 -4.03
C SER A 277 -44.09 9.76 -5.47
N VAL A 278 -43.85 8.46 -5.70
CA VAL A 278 -43.88 7.80 -7.00
C VAL A 278 -44.48 6.41 -6.77
N SER A 279 -45.52 6.05 -7.52
CA SER A 279 -46.17 4.74 -7.42
C SER A 279 -45.22 3.61 -7.83
N ASP A 280 -45.46 2.41 -7.29
CA ASP A 280 -44.62 1.25 -7.61
C ASP A 280 -44.65 0.92 -9.11
N ASP A 281 -45.77 1.17 -9.77
CA ASP A 281 -45.99 1.00 -11.21
C ASP A 281 -45.02 1.87 -12.03
N ILE A 282 -44.82 3.14 -11.64
CA ILE A 282 -43.82 4.03 -12.28
C ILE A 282 -42.39 3.57 -11.93
N ARG A 283 -42.16 3.11 -10.70
CA ARG A 283 -40.85 2.67 -10.22
C ARG A 283 -40.38 1.37 -10.88
N GLN A 284 -41.32 0.51 -11.26
CA GLN A 284 -41.06 -0.82 -11.81
C GLN A 284 -41.13 -0.83 -13.35
N GLN A 285 -41.68 0.22 -13.98
CA GLN A 285 -41.87 0.31 -15.44
C GLN A 285 -40.61 0.05 -16.26
N ASN A 286 -39.42 0.41 -15.74
CA ASN A 286 -38.14 0.24 -16.42
C ASN A 286 -37.26 -0.91 -15.88
N LYS A 287 -37.79 -1.79 -15.02
CA LYS A 287 -37.08 -3.01 -14.65
C LYS A 287 -37.08 -3.96 -15.84
N GLY A 288 -35.90 -4.30 -16.36
CA GLY A 288 -35.79 -5.18 -17.53
C GLY A 288 -35.41 -4.45 -18.82
N ALA A 289 -35.77 -3.17 -18.97
CA ALA A 289 -35.59 -2.43 -20.23
C ALA A 289 -34.12 -2.22 -20.66
N HIS A 290 -33.17 -2.34 -19.74
CA HIS A 290 -31.73 -2.23 -19.97
C HIS A 290 -31.03 -3.59 -20.09
N TRP A 291 -31.78 -4.70 -20.06
CA TRP A 291 -31.19 -6.03 -20.19
C TRP A 291 -30.83 -6.28 -21.65
N PRO A 292 -29.63 -6.83 -21.92
CA PRO A 292 -29.23 -7.14 -23.28
C PRO A 292 -30.16 -8.20 -23.87
N VAL A 293 -30.73 -7.91 -25.04
CA VAL A 293 -31.50 -8.88 -25.83
C VAL A 293 -30.50 -9.77 -26.56
N PHE A 294 -30.53 -11.07 -26.27
CA PHE A 294 -29.69 -12.04 -26.98
C PHE A 294 -30.26 -12.29 -28.38
N VAL A 295 -29.65 -11.65 -29.38
CA VAL A 295 -29.95 -11.88 -30.80
C VAL A 295 -29.02 -12.97 -31.35
N LYS A 296 -29.54 -13.85 -32.22
CA LYS A 296 -28.78 -14.96 -32.82
C LYS A 296 -27.63 -14.50 -33.71
N ASN A 297 -27.74 -13.31 -34.30
CA ASN A 297 -26.72 -12.72 -35.17
C ASN A 297 -26.21 -11.40 -34.59
N ARG A 298 -24.90 -11.21 -34.54
CA ARG A 298 -24.27 -9.93 -34.17
C ARG A 298 -24.57 -8.90 -35.26
N GLY A 299 -25.48 -7.96 -34.99
CA GLY A 299 -25.56 -6.72 -35.78
C GLY A 299 -24.26 -5.93 -35.59
N ARG A 300 -23.71 -5.41 -36.69
CA ARG A 300 -22.62 -4.43 -36.65
C ARG A 300 -23.10 -3.11 -36.07
#